data_AF-C4IHN6-F1
#
_entry.id   AF-C4IHN6-F1
#
_cell.length_a   1.000
_cell.length_b   1.000
_cell.length_c   1.000
_cell.angle_alpha   90.00
_cell.angle_beta   90.00
_cell.angle_gamma   90.00
#
_symmetry.space_group_name_H-M   'P 1'
#
loop_
_entity.id
_entity.type
_entity.pdbx_description
1 polymer ?
#
loop_
_entity_poly.entity_id
_entity_poly.type
_entity_poly.pdbx_seq_one_letter_code
_entity_poly.pdbx_strand_id
1 'polypeptide(L)'
;MEFEQIKELITLIDTSDLAFFELSDGNSHIKMDKSLNRGGSDNTVSTANDKIITEQIVEKPISNSTNNEMKKVIKEEVKEEVKEEEDSNLSIITSPMVGTFYSAASPDTPAFVKVGDTISKGKIICIIEAMKLMNEIESEYSGEIVECLIKDGDMVEYGQPLFKIKEA
;
A
#
# COMPACT_ATOMS: atom_id res chain seq x y z
N MET A 1 9.61 30.48 -0.59
CA MET A 1 10.00 30.34 -2.00
C MET A 1 9.18 31.32 -2.84
N GLU A 2 9.81 32.01 -3.77
CA GLU A 2 9.12 32.93 -4.68
C GLU A 2 8.46 32.15 -5.84
N PHE A 3 7.30 32.60 -6.33
CA PHE A 3 6.53 31.90 -7.38
C PHE A 3 7.32 31.63 -8.66
N GLU A 4 8.24 32.52 -9.02
CA GLU A 4 9.07 32.38 -10.22
C GLU A 4 10.08 31.23 -10.10
N GLN A 5 10.62 31.00 -8.89
CA GLN A 5 11.55 29.90 -8.61
C GLN A 5 10.86 28.54 -8.70
N ILE A 6 9.57 28.48 -8.34
CA ILE A 6 8.78 27.25 -8.44
C ILE A 6 8.55 26.87 -9.91
N LYS A 7 8.30 27.84 -10.80
CA LYS A 7 8.17 27.58 -12.25
C LYS A 7 9.45 27.07 -12.88
N GLU A 8 10.58 27.67 -12.50
CA GLU A 8 11.89 27.23 -12.96
C GLU A 8 12.16 25.79 -12.50
N LEU A 9 11.87 25.49 -11.23
CA LEU A 9 12.00 24.15 -10.67
C LEU A 9 11.12 23.12 -11.41
N ILE A 10 9.85 23.44 -11.67
CA ILE A 10 8.94 22.56 -12.43
C ILE A 10 9.51 22.28 -13.83
N THR A 11 10.03 23.29 -14.51
CA THR A 11 10.61 23.15 -15.86
C THR A 11 11.87 22.28 -15.84
N LEU A 12 12.73 22.45 -14.83
CA LEU A 12 13.93 21.64 -14.65
C LEU A 12 13.59 20.17 -14.38
N ILE A 13 12.58 19.92 -13.54
CA ILE A 13 12.14 18.55 -13.23
C ILE A 13 11.46 17.91 -14.45
N ASP A 14 10.68 18.64 -15.24
CA ASP A 14 10.03 18.12 -16.45
C ASP A 14 11.04 17.73 -17.54
N THR A 15 12.15 18.47 -17.67
CA THR A 15 13.23 18.13 -18.61
C THR A 15 14.18 17.04 -18.10
N SER A 16 14.18 16.76 -16.80
CA SER A 16 15.01 15.71 -16.19
C SER A 16 14.41 14.30 -16.34
N ASP A 17 15.24 13.28 -16.12
CA ASP A 17 14.79 11.87 -16.09
C ASP A 17 14.18 11.42 -14.76
N LEU A 18 14.03 12.32 -13.79
CA LEU A 18 13.55 11.99 -12.46
C LEU A 18 12.14 11.41 -12.52
N ALA A 19 11.94 10.27 -11.85
CA ALA A 19 10.60 9.74 -11.61
C ALA A 19 9.94 10.40 -10.40
N PHE A 20 10.75 10.82 -9.42
CA PHE A 20 10.29 11.37 -8.15
C PHE A 20 11.22 12.50 -7.68
N PHE A 21 10.64 13.56 -7.11
CA PHE A 21 11.35 14.68 -6.51
C PHE A 21 10.62 15.19 -5.27
N GLU A 22 11.34 15.45 -4.19
CA GLU A 22 10.81 15.95 -2.92
C GLU A 22 11.77 17.01 -2.34
N LEU A 23 11.22 18.16 -1.94
CA LEU A 23 11.97 19.27 -1.36
C LEU A 23 11.22 19.84 -0.15
N SER A 24 11.92 19.94 0.99
CA SER A 24 11.42 20.54 2.23
C SER A 24 12.29 21.73 2.63
N ASP A 25 11.70 22.90 2.79
CA ASP A 25 12.34 24.14 3.24
C ASP A 25 11.51 24.80 4.34
N GLY A 26 11.94 24.64 5.59
CA GLY A 26 11.20 25.08 6.77
C GLY A 26 9.79 24.47 6.81
N ASN A 27 8.76 25.31 6.71
CA ASN A 27 7.35 24.88 6.67
C ASN A 27 6.84 24.58 5.25
N SER A 28 7.65 24.71 4.20
CA SER A 28 7.24 24.47 2.81
C SER A 28 7.67 23.09 2.35
N HIS A 29 6.77 22.36 1.70
CA HIS A 29 7.01 21.02 1.19
C HIS A 29 6.52 20.91 -0.27
N ILE A 30 7.39 20.43 -1.16
CA ILE A 30 7.10 20.24 -2.60
C ILE A 30 7.40 18.79 -2.97
N LYS A 31 6.40 18.09 -3.52
CA LYS A 31 6.51 16.71 -4.02
C LYS A 31 6.08 16.66 -5.48
N MET A 32 6.86 16.00 -6.33
CA MET A 32 6.58 15.80 -7.76
C MET A 32 6.84 14.33 -8.14
N ASP A 33 5.92 13.74 -8.90
CA ASP A 33 6.00 12.36 -9.40
C ASP A 33 5.71 12.34 -10.91
N LYS A 34 6.69 11.91 -11.71
CA LYS A 34 6.63 11.78 -13.18
C LYS A 34 6.39 10.34 -13.64
N SER A 35 6.29 9.37 -12.73
CA SER A 35 6.06 7.96 -13.07
C SER A 35 4.72 7.73 -13.79
N LEU A 36 3.71 8.54 -13.48
CA LEU A 36 2.40 8.51 -14.13
C LEU A 36 2.43 8.92 -15.62
N ASN A 37 3.42 9.72 -16.03
CA ASN A 37 3.60 10.11 -17.44
C ASN A 37 4.46 9.13 -18.25
N ARG A 38 5.07 8.11 -17.61
CA ARG A 38 5.86 7.09 -18.31
C ARG A 38 5.01 5.87 -18.76
N GLY A 39 3.71 5.86 -18.47
CA GLY A 39 2.79 4.79 -18.85
C GLY A 39 1.96 5.10 -20.10
N GLY A 40 2.45 4.72 -21.28
CA GLY A 40 1.65 4.78 -22.52
C GLY A 40 2.31 4.09 -23.72
N SER A 41 1.75 2.95 -24.12
CA SER A 41 2.14 2.01 -25.20
C SER A 41 3.39 1.18 -24.88
N ASP A 42 3.28 -0.13 -24.66
CA ASP A 42 2.94 -1.06 -25.73
C ASP A 42 2.12 -2.27 -25.24
N ASN A 43 0.97 -2.46 -25.87
CA ASN A 43 0.17 -3.68 -25.83
C ASN A 43 0.74 -4.60 -26.93
N THR A 44 1.46 -5.66 -26.57
CA THR A 44 1.74 -6.76 -27.52
C THR A 44 1.39 -8.12 -26.93
N VAL A 45 0.15 -8.52 -27.22
CA VAL A 45 -0.25 -9.92 -27.38
C VAL A 45 0.21 -10.38 -28.77
N SER A 46 1.03 -11.43 -28.86
CA SER A 46 1.21 -12.28 -30.04
C SER A 46 1.82 -13.61 -29.59
N THR A 47 1.04 -14.70 -29.54
CA THR A 47 0.66 -15.62 -30.64
C THR A 47 1.75 -16.66 -30.95
N ALA A 48 1.27 -17.89 -30.88
CA ALA A 48 1.94 -19.19 -31.03
C ALA A 48 2.68 -19.43 -32.35
N ASN A 49 3.61 -20.40 -32.29
CA ASN A 49 3.97 -21.43 -33.28
C ASN A 49 5.39 -21.94 -32.93
N ASP A 50 5.82 -23.19 -33.03
CA ASP A 50 5.24 -24.50 -33.36
C ASP A 50 6.43 -25.50 -33.20
N LYS A 51 6.21 -26.72 -32.70
CA LYS A 51 6.95 -27.97 -33.03
C LYS A 51 6.64 -29.14 -32.09
N ILE A 52 5.60 -29.87 -32.49
CA ILE A 52 5.52 -31.33 -32.72
C ILE A 52 6.72 -32.18 -32.26
N ILE A 53 6.49 -33.11 -31.32
CA ILE A 53 6.86 -34.54 -31.47
C ILE A 53 5.70 -35.41 -30.96
N THR A 54 5.34 -36.35 -31.82
CA THR A 54 4.32 -37.40 -31.78
C THR A 54 4.74 -38.57 -30.90
N GLU A 55 3.83 -39.15 -30.08
CA GLU A 55 3.42 -40.57 -30.23
C GLU A 55 2.21 -40.95 -29.35
N GLN A 56 1.35 -41.76 -29.96
CA GLN A 56 0.02 -42.23 -29.56
C GLN A 56 0.14 -43.49 -28.71
N ILE A 57 -0.80 -43.78 -27.78
CA ILE A 57 -1.43 -45.12 -27.62
C ILE A 57 -2.86 -45.02 -27.01
N VAL A 58 -3.86 -45.19 -27.88
CA VAL A 58 -5.10 -46.02 -27.84
C VAL A 58 -6.24 -45.82 -26.80
N GLU A 59 -7.45 -45.76 -27.39
CA GLU A 59 -8.83 -45.63 -26.91
C GLU A 59 -9.45 -46.87 -26.20
N LYS A 60 -10.47 -46.66 -25.35
CA LYS A 60 -11.86 -47.22 -25.46
C LYS A 60 -12.80 -46.68 -24.33
N PRO A 61 -14.14 -46.84 -24.40
CA PRO A 61 -15.08 -45.93 -25.07
C PRO A 61 -16.10 -45.25 -24.12
N ILE A 62 -16.82 -44.31 -24.74
CA ILE A 62 -17.91 -43.41 -24.32
C ILE A 62 -19.05 -44.06 -23.52
N SER A 63 -19.57 -43.33 -22.52
CA SER A 63 -21.01 -43.32 -22.19
C SER A 63 -21.48 -41.91 -21.81
N ASN A 64 -22.41 -41.37 -22.60
CA ASN A 64 -23.16 -40.14 -22.35
C ASN A 64 -24.22 -40.37 -21.25
N SER A 65 -24.47 -39.37 -20.40
CA SER A 65 -25.79 -38.74 -20.18
C SER A 65 -25.77 -37.75 -19.01
N THR A 66 -26.07 -36.49 -19.33
CA THR A 66 -27.06 -35.59 -18.72
C THR A 66 -27.52 -35.86 -17.28
N ASN A 67 -27.28 -34.93 -16.35
CA ASN A 67 -28.31 -34.04 -15.76
C ASN A 67 -27.79 -33.22 -14.57
N ASN A 68 -28.33 -32.00 -14.50
CA ASN A 68 -28.33 -31.07 -13.37
C ASN A 68 -28.69 -31.74 -12.03
N GLU A 69 -27.98 -31.39 -10.95
CA GLU A 69 -28.48 -30.57 -9.83
C GLU A 69 -27.49 -30.53 -8.64
N MET A 70 -27.65 -29.46 -7.84
CA MET A 70 -27.10 -29.14 -6.51
C MET A 70 -25.73 -28.42 -6.45
N LYS A 71 -25.66 -27.10 -6.18
CA LYS A 71 -26.11 -26.30 -5.00
C LYS A 71 -25.02 -26.25 -3.92
N LYS A 72 -24.77 -25.01 -3.44
CA LYS A 72 -23.89 -24.59 -2.33
C LYS A 72 -22.44 -24.37 -2.81
N VAL A 73 -21.91 -23.16 -2.84
CA VAL A 73 -21.70 -22.27 -1.68
C VAL A 73 -21.93 -20.82 -2.07
N ILE A 74 -22.93 -20.21 -1.44
CA ILE A 74 -23.03 -18.77 -1.23
C ILE A 74 -21.89 -18.41 -0.27
N LYS A 75 -20.98 -17.54 -0.72
CA LYS A 75 -20.11 -16.77 0.17
C LYS A 75 -20.58 -15.31 0.07
N GLU A 76 -21.69 -15.05 0.75
CA GLU A 76 -21.98 -13.74 1.31
C GLU A 76 -21.01 -13.53 2.46
N GLU A 77 -20.04 -12.65 2.25
CA GLU A 77 -19.46 -11.81 3.30
C GLU A 77 -19.48 -10.41 2.69
N VAL A 78 -20.66 -9.78 2.80
CA VAL A 78 -20.89 -8.65 3.70
C VAL A 78 -19.95 -7.50 3.36
N LYS A 79 -20.46 -6.71 2.41
CA LYS A 79 -20.22 -5.28 2.27
C LYS A 79 -20.49 -4.64 3.64
N GLU A 80 -19.45 -4.52 4.47
CA GLU A 80 -19.49 -3.59 5.59
C GLU A 80 -19.47 -2.18 4.99
N GLU A 81 -20.60 -1.49 5.18
CA GLU A 81 -20.76 -0.07 4.99
C GLU A 81 -19.73 0.65 5.85
N VAL A 82 -18.64 1.09 5.23
CA VAL A 82 -17.83 2.17 5.79
C VAL A 82 -18.74 3.39 5.74
N LYS A 83 -19.21 3.81 6.91
CA LYS A 83 -19.68 5.17 7.14
C LYS A 83 -18.56 6.11 6.67
N GLU A 84 -18.75 6.69 5.50
CA GLU A 84 -18.07 7.93 5.11
C GLU A 84 -18.63 9.04 6.02
N GLU A 85 -18.21 9.05 7.28
CA GLU A 85 -18.13 10.29 8.01
C GLU A 85 -16.95 11.03 7.38
N GLU A 86 -17.25 12.03 6.55
CA GLU A 86 -16.28 13.04 6.09
C GLU A 86 -15.74 13.77 7.33
N ASP A 87 -14.84 13.12 8.07
CA ASP A 87 -14.08 13.73 9.14
C ASP A 87 -13.01 14.59 8.48
N SER A 88 -13.29 15.88 8.40
CA SER A 88 -12.44 16.92 7.82
C SER A 88 -11.10 17.14 8.57
N ASN A 89 -10.64 16.18 9.39
CA ASN A 89 -9.39 16.23 10.17
C ASN A 89 -8.72 14.84 10.32
N LEU A 90 -8.69 14.06 9.23
CA LEU A 90 -7.94 12.80 9.18
C LEU A 90 -6.52 13.05 8.65
N SER A 91 -5.53 12.70 9.47
CA SER A 91 -4.11 12.72 9.12
C SER A 91 -3.56 11.30 8.98
N ILE A 92 -2.56 11.14 8.12
CA ILE A 92 -1.98 9.84 7.79
C ILE A 92 -0.54 9.81 8.30
N ILE A 93 -0.22 8.80 9.09
CA ILE A 93 1.17 8.49 9.45
C ILE A 93 1.71 7.50 8.42
N THR A 94 2.83 7.84 7.80
CA THR A 94 3.50 7.03 6.77
C THR A 94 4.81 6.44 7.28
N SER A 95 5.26 5.36 6.65
CA SER A 95 6.56 4.76 6.95
C SER A 95 7.72 5.67 6.52
N PRO A 96 8.69 5.98 7.41
CA PRO A 96 9.88 6.76 7.05
C PRO A 96 10.98 5.92 6.39
N MET A 97 10.80 4.60 6.24
CA MET A 97 11.81 3.70 5.71
C MET A 97 11.21 2.45 5.05
N VAL A 98 12.03 1.68 4.35
CA VAL A 98 11.65 0.36 3.84
C VAL A 98 11.95 -0.69 4.92
N GLY A 99 11.00 -1.59 5.20
CA GLY A 99 11.21 -2.64 6.20
C GLY A 99 9.99 -3.51 6.42
N THR A 100 10.00 -4.29 7.50
CA THR A 100 8.85 -5.12 7.91
C THR A 100 8.12 -4.45 9.08
N PHE A 101 6.81 -4.27 8.97
CA PHE A 101 5.98 -3.65 10.00
C PHE A 101 5.68 -4.63 11.14
N TYR A 102 5.83 -4.17 12.38
CA TYR A 102 5.34 -4.86 13.57
C TYR A 102 4.57 -3.91 14.48
N SER A 103 3.41 -4.37 14.91
CA SER A 103 2.51 -3.66 15.82
C SER A 103 2.95 -3.71 17.28
N ALA A 104 3.85 -4.64 17.65
CA ALA A 104 4.31 -4.90 19.01
C ALA A 104 5.85 -5.04 19.09
N ALA A 105 6.41 -4.90 20.30
CA ALA A 105 7.84 -5.04 20.55
C ALA A 105 8.37 -6.47 20.34
N SER A 106 7.51 -7.47 20.54
CA SER A 106 7.74 -8.89 20.32
C SER A 106 6.42 -9.63 20.14
N PRO A 107 6.41 -10.86 19.60
CA PRO A 107 5.19 -11.63 19.34
C PRO A 107 4.31 -11.89 20.57
N ASP A 108 4.90 -11.91 21.76
CA ASP A 108 4.20 -12.19 23.03
C ASP A 108 3.78 -10.91 23.77
N THR A 109 4.10 -9.73 23.23
CA THR A 109 3.74 -8.44 23.84
C THR A 109 2.52 -7.81 23.18
N PRO A 110 1.74 -7.00 23.93
CA PRO A 110 0.66 -6.23 23.33
C PRO A 110 1.16 -5.26 22.26
N ALA A 111 0.31 -4.97 21.27
CA ALA A 111 0.56 -3.89 20.33
C ALA A 111 0.77 -2.54 21.06
N PHE A 112 1.64 -1.70 20.52
CA PHE A 112 1.90 -0.35 21.05
C PHE A 112 0.64 0.52 21.08
N VAL A 113 -0.23 0.35 20.07
CA VAL A 113 -1.51 1.04 19.92
C VAL A 113 -2.56 0.13 19.28
N LYS A 114 -3.83 0.45 19.50
CA LYS A 114 -5.00 -0.19 18.88
C LYS A 114 -5.92 0.88 18.30
N VAL A 115 -6.81 0.47 17.40
CA VAL A 115 -7.89 1.35 16.90
C VAL A 115 -8.76 1.80 18.08
N GLY A 116 -9.04 3.10 18.12
CA GLY A 116 -9.73 3.77 19.22
C GLY A 116 -8.80 4.30 20.33
N ASP A 117 -7.50 3.99 20.30
CA ASP A 117 -6.57 4.53 21.30
C ASP A 117 -6.26 6.00 21.03
N THR A 118 -6.25 6.81 22.10
CA THR A 118 -5.69 8.16 22.07
C THR A 118 -4.17 8.13 22.21
N ILE A 119 -3.48 8.90 21.37
CA ILE A 119 -2.03 9.01 21.32
C ILE A 119 -1.58 10.47 21.34
N SER A 120 -0.34 10.69 21.77
CA SER A 120 0.32 11.99 21.73
C SER A 120 1.46 11.96 20.73
N LYS A 121 1.83 13.13 20.20
CA LYS A 121 3.05 13.30 19.42
C LYS A 121 4.26 12.77 20.21
N GLY A 122 5.12 11.98 19.56
CA GLY A 122 6.28 11.32 20.16
C GLY A 122 5.98 9.96 20.81
N LYS A 123 4.71 9.53 20.90
CA LYS A 123 4.39 8.18 21.40
C LYS A 123 4.82 7.14 20.35
N ILE A 124 5.49 6.08 20.79
CA ILE A 124 5.82 4.92 19.94
C ILE A 124 4.53 4.19 19.57
N ILE A 125 4.33 3.94 18.27
CA ILE A 125 3.11 3.35 17.71
C ILE A 125 3.34 2.03 16.98
N CYS A 126 4.54 1.76 16.48
CA CYS A 126 4.92 0.51 15.84
C CYS A 126 6.45 0.39 15.75
N ILE A 127 6.92 -0.75 15.24
CA ILE A 127 8.31 -0.98 14.85
C ILE A 127 8.37 -1.24 13.36
N ILE A 128 9.44 -0.77 12.73
CA ILE A 128 9.82 -1.18 11.38
C ILE A 128 11.19 -1.86 11.45
N GLU A 129 11.23 -3.14 11.09
CA GLU A 129 12.47 -3.90 11.00
C GLU A 129 13.16 -3.63 9.65
N ALA A 130 14.36 -3.07 9.71
CA ALA A 130 15.21 -2.87 8.54
C ALA A 130 16.63 -3.36 8.85
N MET A 131 17.18 -4.25 8.02
CA MET A 131 18.54 -4.79 8.20
C MET A 131 18.80 -5.40 9.60
N LYS A 132 17.79 -6.09 10.18
CA LYS A 132 17.80 -6.65 11.55
C LYS A 132 17.80 -5.62 12.69
N LEU A 133 17.54 -4.35 12.40
CA LEU A 133 17.33 -3.32 13.40
C LEU A 133 15.84 -3.06 13.55
N MET A 134 15.37 -3.09 14.79
CA MET A 134 14.00 -2.78 15.18
C MET A 134 13.90 -1.28 15.44
N ASN A 135 13.46 -0.52 14.44
CA ASN A 135 13.33 0.92 14.56
C ASN A 135 11.94 1.28 15.07
N GLU A 136 11.87 1.89 16.24
CA GLU A 136 10.63 2.40 16.81
C GLU A 136 10.15 3.61 16.01
N ILE A 137 8.86 3.61 15.67
CA ILE A 137 8.21 4.71 14.96
C ILE A 137 7.37 5.48 15.96
N GLU A 138 7.62 6.78 16.06
CA GLU A 138 6.87 7.71 16.90
C GLU A 138 5.77 8.40 16.10
N SER A 139 4.65 8.71 16.76
CA SER A 139 3.58 9.49 16.15
C SER A 139 3.99 10.95 15.92
N GLU A 140 3.72 11.48 14.74
CA GLU A 140 3.90 12.90 14.42
C GLU A 140 2.73 13.77 14.92
N TYR A 141 1.60 13.14 15.22
CA TYR A 141 0.33 13.77 15.57
C TYR A 141 -0.14 13.38 16.98
N SER A 142 -1.04 14.19 17.54
CA SER A 142 -1.80 13.84 18.74
C SER A 142 -3.27 13.67 18.35
N GLY A 143 -3.93 12.64 18.84
CA GLY A 143 -5.28 12.30 18.37
C GLY A 143 -5.67 10.86 18.65
N GLU A 144 -6.69 10.37 17.94
CA GLU A 144 -7.21 9.00 18.06
C GLU A 144 -6.83 8.16 16.84
N ILE A 145 -6.40 6.91 17.06
CA ILE A 145 -6.15 5.95 15.98
C ILE A 145 -7.49 5.52 15.40
N VAL A 146 -7.76 5.87 14.14
CA VAL A 146 -9.00 5.51 13.44
C VAL A 146 -8.85 4.18 12.72
N GLU A 147 -7.68 3.93 12.13
CA GLU A 147 -7.44 2.74 11.31
C GLU A 147 -5.96 2.38 11.23
N CYS A 148 -5.65 1.08 11.23
CA CYS A 148 -4.33 0.53 10.86
C CYS A 148 -4.41 0.02 9.42
N LEU A 149 -3.62 0.61 8.53
CA LEU A 149 -3.67 0.36 7.07
C LEU A 149 -2.74 -0.76 6.62
N ILE A 150 -2.02 -1.37 7.56
CA ILE A 150 -1.00 -2.40 7.32
C ILE A 150 -1.20 -3.56 8.29
N LYS A 151 -0.79 -4.77 7.89
CA LYS A 151 -0.85 -5.95 8.77
C LYS A 151 0.51 -6.22 9.40
N ASP A 152 0.47 -6.86 10.56
CA ASP A 152 1.66 -7.32 11.27
C ASP A 152 2.46 -8.30 10.39
N GLY A 153 3.77 -8.05 10.24
CA GLY A 153 4.67 -8.83 9.40
C GLY A 153 4.69 -8.45 7.91
N ASP A 154 3.91 -7.46 7.47
CA ASP A 154 3.93 -7.02 6.07
C ASP A 154 5.17 -6.16 5.76
N MET A 155 5.64 -6.25 4.51
CA MET A 155 6.66 -5.35 3.97
C MET A 155 6.05 -3.96 3.75
N VAL A 156 6.79 -2.93 4.15
CA VAL A 156 6.44 -1.53 3.95
C VAL A 156 7.52 -0.78 3.17
N GLU A 157 7.09 0.14 2.32
CA GLU A 157 7.94 1.04 1.56
C GLU A 157 8.00 2.45 2.16
N TYR A 158 8.96 3.27 1.73
CA TYR A 158 9.03 4.67 2.13
C TYR A 158 7.75 5.41 1.72
N GLY A 159 7.17 6.17 2.65
CA GLY A 159 5.95 6.94 2.43
C GLY A 159 4.68 6.09 2.40
N GLN A 160 4.76 4.77 2.63
CA GLN A 160 3.58 3.91 2.67
C GLN A 160 2.71 4.26 3.89
N PRO A 161 1.40 4.49 3.73
CA PRO A 161 0.48 4.73 4.85
C PRO A 161 0.44 3.58 5.85
N LEU A 162 0.56 3.89 7.14
CA LEU A 162 0.52 2.93 8.24
C LEU A 162 -0.74 3.09 9.08
N PHE A 163 -1.08 4.33 9.45
CA PHE A 163 -2.23 4.64 10.31
C PHE A 163 -2.99 5.85 9.82
N LYS A 164 -4.31 5.85 10.06
CA LYS A 164 -5.15 7.06 10.02
C LYS A 164 -5.39 7.56 11.44
N ILE A 165 -5.19 8.85 11.65
CA ILE A 165 -5.37 9.54 12.92
C ILE A 165 -6.43 10.61 12.76
N LYS A 166 -7.38 10.68 13.70
CA LYS A 166 -8.23 11.86 13.87
C LYS A 166 -7.51 12.81 14.83
N GLU A 167 -6.99 13.91 14.30
CA GLU A 167 -6.26 14.89 15.13
C GLU A 167 -7.18 15.54 16.17
N ALA A 168 -6.60 15.84 17.34
CA ALA A 168 -7.29 16.46 18.49
C ALA A 168 -6.97 17.96 18.63
#